data_AF-A0A2M8K2R9-F1
#
_entry.id   AF-A0A2M8K2R9-F1
#
_cell.length_a   1.000
_cell.length_b   1.000
_cell.length_c   1.000
_cell.angle_alpha   90.00
_cell.angle_beta   90.00
_cell.angle_gamma   90.00
#
_symmetry.space_group_name_H-M   'P 1'
#
loop_
_entity.id
_entity.type
_entity.pdbx_description
1 polymer ?
#
loop_
_entity_poly.entity_id
_entity_poly.type
_entity_poly.pdbx_seq_one_letter_code
_entity_poly.pdbx_strand_id
1 'polypeptide(L)'
;MGILSSLKGLFAGGESAPEKAEDVVEHKGFSIIPAPMKDGGQYRVAATITKGEGEEQKTHKFIRSDLMPNRDECIEITLRKAKLTIDQLGDNIFG
;
A
#
# COMPACT_ATOMS: atom_id res chain seq x y z
N MET A 1 -4.43 -19.25 -37.59
CA MET A 1 -5.64 -18.69 -36.96
C MET A 1 -5.42 -18.71 -35.45
N GLY A 2 -5.31 -17.54 -34.81
CA GLY A 2 -5.35 -17.43 -33.33
C GLY A 2 -4.03 -17.11 -32.61
N ILE A 3 -3.44 -15.95 -32.89
CA ILE A 3 -2.42 -15.29 -32.04
C ILE A 3 -3.10 -14.56 -30.86
N LEU A 4 -3.66 -15.26 -29.87
CA LEU A 4 -4.42 -14.59 -28.78
C LEU A 4 -4.25 -15.19 -27.37
N SER A 5 -3.11 -15.80 -27.04
CA SER A 5 -2.86 -16.29 -25.66
C SER A 5 -1.91 -15.40 -24.85
N SER A 6 -1.60 -14.20 -25.32
CA SER A 6 -0.58 -13.29 -24.75
C SER A 6 -1.07 -12.35 -23.61
N LEU A 7 -2.10 -12.68 -22.82
CA LEU A 7 -2.57 -11.71 -21.79
C LEU A 7 -3.11 -12.29 -20.47
N LYS A 8 -2.83 -13.55 -20.12
CA LYS A 8 -3.39 -14.15 -18.89
C LYS A 8 -2.45 -14.28 -17.69
N GLY A 9 -1.28 -13.63 -17.73
CA GLY A 9 -0.24 -13.73 -16.69
C GLY A 9 -0.04 -12.50 -15.80
N LEU A 10 -0.92 -11.50 -15.86
CA LEU A 10 -0.69 -10.16 -15.30
C LEU A 10 -1.56 -9.87 -14.06
N PHE A 11 -2.21 -10.89 -13.49
CA PHE A 11 -2.83 -10.82 -12.17
C PHE A 11 -1.98 -11.62 -11.16
N ALA A 12 -0.69 -11.29 -11.12
CA ALA A 12 0.23 -11.71 -10.06
C ALA A 12 0.48 -10.51 -9.12
N GLY A 13 -0.59 -9.90 -8.64
CA GLY A 13 -0.57 -8.84 -7.64
C GLY A 13 -0.69 -9.42 -6.23
N GLY A 14 0.27 -10.26 -5.84
CA GLY A 14 0.57 -10.65 -4.45
C GLY A 14 -0.63 -10.82 -3.51
N GLU A 15 -1.27 -11.99 -3.56
CA GLU A 15 -2.07 -12.52 -2.46
C GLU A 15 -1.13 -12.78 -1.27
N SER A 16 -0.98 -11.79 -0.39
CA SER A 16 -0.52 -11.99 0.97
C SER A 16 -1.74 -11.74 1.84
N ALA A 17 -2.28 -12.82 2.42
CA ALA A 17 -3.44 -12.79 3.30
C ALA A 17 -3.35 -11.60 4.28
N PRO A 18 -4.32 -10.66 4.30
CA PRO A 18 -4.22 -9.53 5.20
C PRO A 18 -4.52 -10.02 6.62
N GLU A 19 -3.50 -10.01 7.48
CA GLU A 19 -3.70 -9.99 8.93
C GLU A 19 -4.46 -8.70 9.28
N LYS A 20 -5.80 -8.83 9.36
CA LYS A 20 -6.78 -7.74 9.52
C LYS A 20 -6.68 -6.71 8.39
N ALA A 21 -7.68 -6.68 7.52
CA ALA A 21 -7.89 -5.55 6.63
C ALA A 21 -8.05 -4.29 7.49
N GLU A 22 -6.99 -3.50 7.52
CA GLU A 22 -6.97 -2.17 8.11
C GLU A 22 -7.93 -1.26 7.33
N ASP A 23 -8.56 -0.31 8.02
CA ASP A 23 -9.44 0.65 7.38
C ASP A 23 -8.70 1.37 6.26
N VAL A 24 -9.23 1.24 5.04
CA VAL A 24 -8.68 1.93 3.88
C VAL A 24 -8.98 3.41 4.02
N VAL A 25 -7.93 4.23 3.95
CA VAL A 25 -8.04 5.68 4.09
C VAL A 25 -7.78 6.33 2.76
N GLU A 26 -8.79 7.00 2.23
CA GLU A 26 -8.65 7.80 1.02
C GLU A 26 -8.07 9.18 1.35
N HIS A 27 -7.07 9.59 0.58
CA HIS A 27 -6.42 10.90 0.70
C HIS A 27 -6.03 11.42 -0.67
N LYS A 28 -6.58 12.56 -1.10
CA LYS A 28 -6.25 13.23 -2.37
C LYS A 28 -6.37 12.34 -3.63
N GLY A 29 -7.32 11.40 -3.64
CA GLY A 29 -7.50 10.43 -4.72
C GLY A 29 -6.51 9.26 -4.71
N PHE A 30 -5.79 9.07 -3.60
CA PHE A 30 -4.98 7.88 -3.32
C PHE A 30 -5.68 7.08 -2.23
N SER A 31 -5.72 5.76 -2.36
CA SER A 31 -6.20 4.86 -1.31
C SER A 31 -5.00 4.34 -0.53
N ILE A 32 -4.97 4.62 0.77
CA ILE A 32 -3.90 4.20 1.68
C ILE A 32 -4.42 3.04 2.50
N ILE A 33 -3.77 1.89 2.38
CA ILE A 33 -4.11 0.66 3.09
C ILE A 33 -2.98 0.38 4.07
N PRO A 34 -3.13 0.67 5.37
CA PRO A 34 -2.12 0.32 6.37
C PRO A 34 -1.88 -1.19 6.38
N ALA A 35 -0.61 -1.57 6.44
CA ALA A 35 -0.18 -2.96 6.45
C ALA A 35 0.93 -3.13 7.49
N PRO A 36 0.64 -2.96 8.79
CA PRO A 36 1.64 -3.05 9.85
C PRO A 36 2.27 -4.45 9.85
N MET A 37 3.57 -4.53 9.54
CA MET A 37 4.28 -5.81 9.47
C MET A 37 4.92 -6.15 10.80
N LYS A 38 4.63 -7.34 11.37
CA LYS A 38 5.24 -7.76 12.63
C LYS A 38 6.71 -8.14 12.43
N ASP A 39 7.59 -7.53 13.22
CA ASP A 39 9.05 -7.70 13.14
C ASP A 39 9.61 -7.73 14.57
N GLY A 40 10.06 -8.89 15.04
CA GLY A 40 10.73 -9.04 16.35
C GLY A 40 9.90 -8.66 17.59
N GLY A 41 8.56 -8.63 17.48
CA GLY A 41 7.67 -8.18 18.57
C GLY A 41 7.27 -6.71 18.48
N GLN A 42 7.76 -5.99 17.47
CA GLN A 42 7.31 -4.66 17.08
C GLN A 42 6.55 -4.73 15.75
N TYR A 43 5.97 -3.62 15.34
CA TYR A 43 5.25 -3.45 14.08
C TYR A 43 5.97 -2.42 13.21
N ARG A 44 6.41 -2.83 12.03
CA ARG A 44 7.00 -1.94 11.04
C ARG A 44 5.91 -1.12 10.36
N VAL A 45 6.19 0.19 10.26
CA VAL A 45 5.35 1.16 9.54
C VAL A 45 5.37 0.83 8.05
N ALA A 46 4.23 0.36 7.55
CA ALA A 46 4.07 0.02 6.15
C ALA A 46 2.62 0.17 5.70
N ALA A 47 2.43 0.57 4.45
CA ALA A 47 1.14 0.70 3.80
C ALA A 47 1.26 0.38 2.30
N THR A 48 0.13 0.05 1.71
CA THR A 48 -0.03 0.01 0.26
C THR A 48 -0.79 1.26 -0.16
N ILE A 49 -0.19 2.07 -1.02
CA ILE A 49 -0.81 3.26 -1.60
C ILE A 49 -1.23 2.88 -3.01
N THR A 50 -2.52 2.96 -3.32
CA THR A 50 -3.03 2.79 -4.68
C THR A 50 -3.63 4.08 -5.21
N LYS A 51 -3.64 4.25 -6.53
CA LYS A 51 -4.28 5.39 -7.19
C LYS A 51 -4.85 4.97 -8.53
N GLY A 52 -6.05 5.44 -8.84
CA GLY A 52 -6.77 5.10 -10.07
C GLY A 52 -7.63 3.84 -9.93
N GLU A 53 -8.33 3.52 -11.00
CA GLU A 53 -9.32 2.44 -11.07
C GLU A 53 -9.11 1.60 -12.33
N GLY A 54 -9.47 0.32 -12.27
CA GLY A 54 -9.37 -0.58 -13.43
C GLY A 54 -7.94 -0.90 -13.85
N GLU A 55 -7.68 -0.87 -15.16
CA GLU A 55 -6.40 -1.26 -15.77
C GLU A 55 -5.28 -0.24 -15.55
N GLU A 56 -5.62 0.99 -15.14
CA GLU A 56 -4.67 2.07 -14.86
C GLU A 56 -4.35 2.21 -13.35
N GLN A 57 -4.79 1.26 -12.52
CA GLN A 57 -4.51 1.30 -11.09
C GLN A 57 -3.00 1.19 -10.82
N LYS A 58 -2.44 2.27 -10.27
CA LYS A 58 -1.05 2.31 -9.83
C LYS A 58 -0.98 1.90 -8.38
N THR A 59 -0.02 1.03 -8.05
CA THR A 59 0.20 0.54 -6.70
C THR A 59 1.64 0.85 -6.28
N HIS A 60 1.80 1.40 -5.08
CA HIS A 60 3.08 1.73 -4.48
C HIS A 60 3.13 1.16 -3.06
N LYS A 61 4.18 0.39 -2.77
CA LYS A 61 4.42 -0.14 -1.43
C LYS A 61 5.20 0.88 -0.62
N PHE A 62 4.53 1.50 0.33
CA PHE A 62 5.13 2.40 1.29
C PHE A 62 5.67 1.60 2.47
N ILE A 63 6.98 1.52 2.63
CA ILE A 63 7.62 0.82 3.77
C ILE A 63 8.63 1.76 4.40
N ARG A 64 8.59 1.86 5.72
CA ARG A 64 9.51 2.68 6.52
C ARG A 64 10.31 1.79 7.46
N SER A 65 11.52 2.21 7.80
CA SER A 65 12.36 1.54 8.81
C SER A 65 11.90 1.81 10.25
N ASP A 66 10.91 2.68 10.43
CA ASP A 66 10.30 2.97 11.72
C ASP A 66 9.56 1.72 12.25
N LEU A 67 9.85 1.32 13.49
CA LEU A 67 9.19 0.22 14.20
C LEU A 67 8.40 0.80 15.38
N MET A 68 7.20 0.28 15.60
CA MET A 68 6.26 0.71 16.64
C MET A 68 5.97 -0.44 17.61
N PRO A 69 5.89 -0.18 18.91
CA PRO A 69 5.60 -1.23 19.89
C PRO A 69 4.15 -1.73 19.80
N ASN A 70 3.22 -0.86 19.38
CA ASN A 70 1.80 -1.15 19.32
C ASN A 70 1.28 -1.13 17.87
N ARG A 71 0.30 -2.01 17.58
CA ARG A 71 -0.29 -2.11 16.24
C ARG A 71 -1.07 -0.83 15.89
N ASP A 72 -1.96 -0.38 16.76
CA ASP A 72 -2.79 0.81 16.55
C ASP A 72 -1.95 2.08 16.33
N GLU A 73 -0.91 2.29 17.15
CA GLU A 73 0.02 3.41 16.95
C GLU A 73 0.78 3.29 15.61
N CYS A 74 1.16 2.07 15.21
CA CYS A 74 1.78 1.83 13.92
C CYS A 74 0.87 2.28 12.77
N ILE A 75 -0.42 1.98 12.87
CA ILE A 75 -1.41 2.32 11.86
C ILE A 75 -1.57 3.85 11.77
N GLU A 76 -1.78 4.52 12.90
CA GLU A 76 -1.93 5.98 12.93
C GLU A 76 -0.71 6.71 12.37
N ILE A 77 0.49 6.28 12.76
CA ILE A 77 1.75 6.85 12.24
C ILE A 77 1.92 6.53 10.76
N THR A 78 1.60 5.31 10.33
CA THR A 78 1.64 4.91 8.92
C THR A 78 0.75 5.81 8.09
N LEU A 79 -0.50 6.01 8.50
CA LEU A 79 -1.45 6.86 7.80
C LEU A 79 -0.96 8.30 7.74
N ARG A 80 -0.48 8.86 8.86
CA ARG A 80 0.05 10.23 8.89
C ARG A 80 1.24 10.38 7.95
N LYS A 81 2.19 9.44 7.98
CA LYS A 81 3.39 9.49 7.12
C LYS A 81 3.05 9.29 5.65
N ALA A 82 2.19 8.33 5.33
CA ALA A 82 1.74 8.08 3.96
C ALA A 82 1.04 9.32 3.37
N LYS A 83 0.15 9.97 4.14
CA LYS A 83 -0.48 11.24 3.75
C LYS A 83 0.55 12.32 3.46
N LEU A 84 1.50 12.54 4.39
CA LEU A 84 2.59 13.51 4.19
C LEU A 84 3.45 13.20 2.95
N THR A 85 3.71 11.93 2.67
CA THR A 85 4.44 11.52 1.47
C THR A 85 3.64 11.82 0.21
N ILE A 86 2.34 11.55 0.20
CA ILE A 86 1.41 11.92 -0.89
C ILE A 86 1.36 13.44 -1.04
N ASP A 87 1.36 14.20 0.05
CA ASP A 87 1.36 15.67 0.00
C ASP A 87 2.65 16.23 -0.61
N GLN A 88 3.80 15.61 -0.36
CA GLN A 88 5.11 16.07 -0.85
C GLN A 88 5.43 15.59 -2.27
N LEU A 89 5.18 14.31 -2.56
CA LEU A 89 5.55 13.67 -3.83
C LEU A 89 4.38 13.63 -4.81
N GLY A 90 3.15 13.50 -4.30
CA GLY A 90 1.94 13.33 -5.11
C GLY A 90 2.07 12.16 -6.07
N ASP A 91 1.84 12.43 -7.35
CA ASP A 91 1.93 11.44 -8.43
C ASP A 91 3.36 10.89 -8.65
N ASN A 92 4.40 11.57 -8.18
CA ASN A 92 5.78 11.08 -8.30
C ASN A 92 6.04 9.82 -7.46
N ILE A 93 5.13 9.43 -6.57
CA ILE A 93 5.22 8.16 -5.82
C ILE A 93 5.22 6.94 -6.75
N PHE A 94 4.58 7.06 -7.92
CA PHE A 94 4.47 5.98 -8.90
C PHE A 94 5.40 6.16 -10.12
N GLY A 95 6.22 7.21 -10.13
CA GLY A 95 7.08 7.61 -11.24
C GLY A 95 8.44 6.92 -11.23
#